data_AF-A0A377PTC4-F1
#
_entry.id   AF-A0A377PTC4-F1
#
_cell.length_a   1.000
_cell.length_b   1.000
_cell.length_c   1.000
_cell.angle_alpha   90.00
_cell.angle_beta   90.00
_cell.angle_gamma   90.00
#
_symmetry.space_group_name_H-M   'P 1'
#
loop_
_entity.id
_entity.type
_entity.pdbx_description
1 polymer ?
#
loop_
_entity_poly.entity_id
_entity_poly.type
_entity_poly.pdbx_seq_one_letter_code
_entity_poly.pdbx_strand_id
1 'polypeptide(L)'
;MKKNVALFIDCDRIEVAFMSVIFDYFRNKEYNVCVKRAYVTKDTLNFWYDRLEKQHFKVVLGSSQSNSDLKFALDIAKAINTGKYDSIAIASNYREFSVLAGEIQSMGLESICFYQYSKGNEALLKRAYHTVYNLEPNREEDGELVEDFDDVLAALESAIEGLDSSVLGKRLSDS
;
A
#
# COMPACT_ATOMS: atom_id res chain seq x y z
N MET A 1 -5.83 -23.97 7.59
CA MET A 1 -6.99 -23.21 7.07
C MET A 1 -6.53 -21.78 6.86
N LYS A 2 -6.89 -21.13 5.75
CA LYS A 2 -6.51 -19.73 5.50
C LYS A 2 -7.23 -18.82 6.50
N LYS A 3 -6.51 -17.86 7.10
CA LYS A 3 -7.09 -16.86 7.99
C LYS A 3 -7.90 -15.84 7.18
N ASN A 4 -9.12 -15.55 7.60
CA ASN A 4 -9.98 -14.54 6.99
C ASN A 4 -9.59 -13.14 7.48
N VAL A 5 -9.31 -12.23 6.54
CA VAL A 5 -8.94 -10.84 6.86
C VAL A 5 -9.90 -9.83 6.24
N ALA A 6 -10.25 -8.80 7.00
CA ALA A 6 -10.90 -7.60 6.47
C ALA A 6 -9.86 -6.49 6.27
N LEU A 7 -9.78 -5.97 5.05
CA LEU A 7 -8.80 -4.95 4.64
C LEU A 7 -9.48 -3.58 4.51
N PHE A 8 -8.90 -2.58 5.18
CA PHE A 8 -9.30 -1.19 5.15
C PHE A 8 -8.11 -0.32 4.71
N ILE A 9 -8.28 0.41 3.61
CA ILE A 9 -7.22 1.26 3.04
C ILE A 9 -7.62 2.73 3.12
N ASP A 10 -6.75 3.54 3.71
CA ASP A 10 -6.83 4.99 3.73
C ASP A 10 -6.04 5.56 2.55
N CYS A 11 -6.74 5.79 1.44
CA CYS A 11 -6.12 6.16 0.15
C CYS A 11 -5.52 7.56 0.15
N ASP A 12 -5.85 8.40 1.15
CA ASP A 12 -5.28 9.73 1.33
C ASP A 12 -3.95 9.70 2.11
N ARG A 13 -3.61 8.56 2.73
CA ARG A 13 -2.42 8.42 3.59
C ARG A 13 -1.35 7.51 3.03
N ILE A 14 -1.68 6.70 2.03
CA ILE A 14 -0.73 5.84 1.34
C ILE A 14 -0.79 6.05 -0.16
N GLU A 15 0.29 5.75 -0.87
CA GLU A 15 0.30 5.83 -2.33
C GLU A 15 -0.26 4.58 -2.99
N VAL A 16 -0.96 4.79 -4.11
CA VAL A 16 -1.61 3.72 -4.89
C VAL A 16 -0.63 2.63 -5.36
N ALA A 17 0.64 2.98 -5.56
CA ALA A 17 1.69 2.06 -5.98
C ALA A 17 1.86 0.87 -5.00
N PHE A 18 1.58 1.07 -3.72
CA PHE A 18 1.76 0.05 -2.69
C PHE A 18 0.59 -0.94 -2.56
N MET A 19 -0.48 -0.78 -3.35
CA MET A 19 -1.60 -1.72 -3.33
C MET A 19 -1.15 -3.15 -3.70
N SER A 20 -0.25 -3.31 -4.68
CA SER A 20 0.28 -4.63 -5.04
C SER A 20 1.01 -5.28 -3.88
N VAL A 21 1.85 -4.51 -3.18
CA VAL A 21 2.63 -4.97 -2.02
C VAL A 21 1.72 -5.49 -0.91
N ILE A 22 0.61 -4.81 -0.63
CA ILE A 22 -0.41 -5.27 0.35
C ILE A 22 -0.98 -6.64 -0.06
N PHE A 23 -1.33 -6.83 -1.33
CA PHE A 23 -1.88 -8.11 -1.80
C PHE A 23 -0.83 -9.22 -1.88
N ASP A 24 0.42 -8.88 -2.20
CA ASP A 24 1.54 -9.81 -2.17
C ASP A 24 1.76 -10.35 -0.76
N TYR A 25 1.74 -9.49 0.25
CA TYR A 25 1.79 -9.89 1.65
C TYR A 25 0.69 -10.91 1.98
N PHE A 26 -0.57 -10.60 1.65
CA PHE A 26 -1.68 -11.50 1.98
C PHE A 26 -1.59 -12.85 1.28
N ARG A 27 -1.19 -12.84 0.00
CA ARG A 27 -0.94 -14.08 -0.76
C ARG A 27 0.16 -14.92 -0.13
N ASN A 28 1.29 -14.31 0.22
CA ASN A 28 2.45 -15.00 0.78
C ASN A 28 2.20 -15.54 2.20
N LYS A 29 1.34 -14.87 2.97
CA LYS A 29 0.94 -15.29 4.32
C LYS A 29 -0.35 -16.12 4.35
N GLU A 30 -0.83 -16.55 3.19
CA GLU A 30 -2.02 -17.39 3.01
C GLU A 30 -3.30 -16.83 3.65
N TYR A 31 -3.46 -15.51 3.65
CA TYR A 31 -4.70 -14.86 4.06
C TYR A 31 -5.77 -14.96 2.97
N ASN A 32 -7.03 -15.04 3.41
CA ASN A 32 -8.21 -14.87 2.58
C ASN A 32 -8.79 -13.47 2.81
N VAL A 33 -8.64 -12.56 1.85
CA VAL A 33 -9.16 -11.18 1.97
C VAL A 33 -10.66 -11.17 1.68
N CYS A 34 -11.46 -11.23 2.75
CA CYS A 34 -12.92 -11.38 2.68
C CYS A 34 -13.66 -10.08 2.38
N VAL A 35 -13.16 -8.96 2.90
CA VAL A 35 -13.73 -7.62 2.68
C VAL A 35 -12.62 -6.65 2.36
N LYS A 36 -12.89 -5.77 1.39
CA LYS A 36 -11.98 -4.73 0.92
C LYS A 36 -12.73 -3.40 0.90
N ARG A 37 -12.33 -2.46 1.75
CA ARG A 37 -12.86 -1.10 1.77
C ARG A 37 -11.73 -0.09 1.59
N ALA A 38 -11.97 0.90 0.75
CA ALA A 38 -11.04 1.98 0.48
C ALA A 38 -11.75 3.31 0.75
N TYR A 39 -11.11 4.16 1.53
CA TYR A 39 -11.62 5.47 1.93
C TYR A 39 -10.83 6.50 1.16
N VAL A 40 -11.54 7.32 0.41
CA VAL A 40 -10.95 8.17 -0.62
C VAL A 40 -11.65 9.53 -0.59
N THR A 41 -10.88 10.61 -0.58
CA THR A 41 -11.40 11.95 -0.83
C THR A 41 -11.47 12.22 -2.34
N LYS A 42 -12.10 13.33 -2.72
CA LYS A 42 -12.19 13.73 -4.14
C LYS A 42 -10.79 13.93 -4.76
N ASP A 43 -9.82 14.37 -3.97
CA ASP A 43 -8.50 14.76 -4.45
C ASP A 43 -7.66 13.54 -4.86
N THR A 44 -7.89 12.38 -4.24
CA THR A 44 -7.12 11.15 -4.49
C THR A 44 -7.86 10.12 -5.34
N LEU A 45 -9.17 10.31 -5.57
CA LEU A 45 -10.02 9.36 -6.29
C LEU A 45 -9.47 8.96 -7.65
N ASN A 46 -9.05 9.93 -8.46
CA ASN A 46 -8.60 9.66 -9.83
C ASN A 46 -7.34 8.78 -9.87
N PHE A 47 -6.47 8.87 -8.86
CA PHE A 47 -5.26 8.03 -8.80
C PHE A 47 -5.57 6.59 -8.40
N TRP A 48 -6.63 6.38 -7.64
CA TRP A 48 -6.97 5.08 -7.05
C TRP A 48 -8.05 4.31 -7.81
N TYR A 49 -8.97 4.99 -8.49
CA TYR A 49 -10.21 4.41 -9.00
C TYR A 49 -10.00 3.11 -9.80
N ASP A 50 -9.18 3.14 -10.84
CA ASP A 50 -8.92 1.98 -11.70
C ASP A 50 -8.37 0.78 -10.93
N ARG A 51 -7.54 1.03 -9.92
CA ARG A 51 -6.90 -0.02 -9.09
C ARG A 51 -7.90 -0.62 -8.11
N LEU A 52 -8.71 0.22 -7.48
CA LEU A 52 -9.77 -0.19 -6.57
C LEU A 52 -10.86 -0.98 -7.29
N GLU A 53 -11.26 -0.54 -8.48
CA GLU A 53 -12.25 -1.21 -9.33
C GLU A 53 -11.77 -2.61 -9.73
N LYS A 54 -10.53 -2.73 -10.26
CA LYS A 54 -9.93 -4.01 -10.65
C LYS A 54 -9.83 -5.01 -9.48
N GLN A 55 -9.73 -4.52 -8.26
CA GLN A 55 -9.65 -5.35 -7.06
C GLN A 55 -11.00 -5.53 -6.35
N HIS A 56 -12.09 -5.02 -6.94
CA HIS A 56 -13.46 -5.06 -6.42
C HIS A 56 -13.58 -4.49 -5.00
N PHE A 57 -12.90 -3.36 -4.74
CA PHE A 57 -13.07 -2.64 -3.47
C PHE A 57 -14.45 -1.99 -3.40
N LYS A 58 -15.03 -2.00 -2.20
CA LYS A 58 -16.08 -1.04 -1.88
C LYS A 58 -15.43 0.31 -1.60
N VAL A 59 -15.60 1.25 -2.51
CA VAL A 59 -15.12 2.64 -2.37
C VAL A 59 -16.06 3.42 -1.46
N VAL A 60 -15.49 4.08 -0.46
CA VAL A 60 -16.18 4.98 0.48
C VAL A 60 -15.69 6.40 0.23
N LEU A 61 -16.54 7.21 -0.39
CA LEU A 61 -16.22 8.62 -0.64
C LEU A 61 -16.40 9.46 0.63
N GLY A 62 -15.32 10.12 1.02
CA GLY A 62 -15.31 11.12 2.08
C GLY A 62 -15.57 12.51 1.54
N SER A 63 -16.39 13.29 2.24
CA SER A 63 -16.57 14.72 1.95
C SER A 63 -15.44 15.58 2.51
N SER A 64 -14.69 15.05 3.49
CA SER A 64 -13.51 15.63 4.13
C SER A 64 -12.69 14.51 4.77
N GLN A 65 -11.42 14.76 5.09
CA GLN A 65 -10.57 13.78 5.77
C GLN A 65 -11.21 13.29 7.08
N SER A 66 -11.69 14.20 7.93
CA SER A 66 -12.33 13.83 9.20
C SER A 66 -13.58 12.96 9.01
N ASN A 67 -14.34 13.16 7.93
CA ASN A 67 -15.47 12.31 7.61
C ASN A 67 -15.02 10.91 7.15
N SER A 68 -13.96 10.83 6.34
CA SER A 68 -13.33 9.56 5.97
C SER A 68 -12.84 8.81 7.21
N ASP A 69 -12.09 9.47 8.09
CA ASP A 69 -11.52 8.87 9.30
C ASP A 69 -12.61 8.31 10.23
N LEU A 70 -13.71 9.05 10.42
CA LEU A 70 -14.85 8.60 11.22
C LEU A 70 -15.55 7.39 10.60
N LYS A 71 -15.79 7.41 9.28
CA LYS A 71 -16.38 6.27 8.56
C LYS A 71 -15.45 5.05 8.61
N PHE A 72 -14.15 5.27 8.50
CA PHE A 72 -13.11 4.26 8.60
C PHE A 72 -13.19 3.52 9.94
N ALA A 73 -13.15 4.28 11.03
CA ALA A 73 -13.26 3.73 12.39
C ALA A 73 -14.59 2.98 12.60
N LEU A 74 -15.72 3.54 12.14
CA LEU A 74 -17.04 2.93 12.28
C LEU A 74 -17.16 1.58 11.55
N ASP A 75 -16.63 1.50 10.33
CA ASP A 75 -16.70 0.28 9.53
C ASP A 75 -15.75 -0.81 10.08
N ILE A 76 -14.62 -0.42 10.69
CA ILE A 76 -13.78 -1.35 11.46
C ILE A 76 -14.52 -1.87 12.69
N ALA A 77 -15.14 -0.99 13.48
CA ALA A 77 -15.92 -1.39 14.64
C ALA A 77 -17.06 -2.36 14.25
N LYS A 78 -17.72 -2.13 13.12
CA LYS A 78 -18.71 -3.07 12.57
C LYS A 78 -18.07 -4.41 12.20
N ALA A 79 -16.91 -4.41 11.55
CA ALA A 79 -16.24 -5.63 11.12
C ALA A 79 -15.80 -6.50 12.30
N ILE A 80 -15.24 -5.90 13.35
CA ILE A 80 -14.89 -6.56 14.61
C ILE A 80 -16.11 -7.31 15.17
N ASN A 81 -17.25 -6.64 15.23
CA ASN A 81 -18.48 -7.19 15.80
C ASN A 81 -19.19 -8.25 14.93
N THR A 82 -18.73 -8.49 13.69
CA THR A 82 -19.36 -9.52 12.84
C THR A 82 -19.00 -10.95 13.22
N GLY A 83 -17.86 -11.16 13.91
CA GLY A 83 -17.33 -12.49 14.22
C GLY A 83 -16.91 -13.32 12.98
N LYS A 84 -16.70 -12.68 11.82
CA LYS A 84 -16.41 -13.36 10.54
C LYS A 84 -14.94 -13.39 10.15
N TYR A 85 -14.08 -12.67 10.86
CA TYR A 85 -12.69 -12.45 10.50
C TYR A 85 -11.78 -12.93 11.63
N ASP A 86 -10.61 -13.44 11.27
CA ASP A 86 -9.53 -13.77 12.20
C ASP A 86 -8.59 -12.57 12.38
N SER A 87 -8.57 -11.67 11.39
CA SER A 87 -7.65 -10.52 11.35
C SER A 87 -8.34 -9.28 10.76
N ILE A 88 -7.93 -8.11 11.23
CA ILE A 88 -8.28 -6.81 10.65
C ILE A 88 -7.00 -6.12 10.20
N ALA A 89 -6.94 -5.74 8.92
CA ALA A 89 -5.82 -5.05 8.33
C ALA A 89 -6.16 -3.58 8.04
N ILE A 90 -5.29 -2.69 8.50
CA ILE A 90 -5.37 -1.24 8.34
C ILE A 90 -4.16 -0.81 7.51
N ALA A 91 -4.39 -0.21 6.34
CA ALA A 91 -3.36 0.41 5.54
C ALA A 91 -3.49 1.94 5.64
N SER A 92 -2.69 2.56 6.50
CA SER A 92 -2.68 4.01 6.75
C SER A 92 -1.44 4.43 7.53
N ASN A 93 -1.01 5.66 7.30
CA ASN A 93 -0.01 6.36 8.13
C ASN A 93 -0.65 7.25 9.22
N TYR A 94 -1.98 7.25 9.35
CA TYR A 94 -2.68 8.04 10.36
C TYR A 94 -2.53 7.42 11.74
N ARG A 95 -1.74 8.07 12.60
CA ARG A 95 -1.33 7.56 13.91
C ARG A 95 -2.53 7.27 14.82
N GLU A 96 -3.59 8.05 14.71
CA GLU A 96 -4.76 7.97 15.58
C GLU A 96 -5.52 6.65 15.37
N PHE A 97 -5.37 5.95 14.23
CA PHE A 97 -5.91 4.60 14.05
C PHE A 97 -5.24 3.53 14.92
N SER A 98 -4.10 3.83 15.55
CA SER A 98 -3.48 2.92 16.53
C SER A 98 -4.40 2.58 17.70
N VAL A 99 -5.36 3.45 18.05
CA VAL A 99 -6.37 3.14 19.09
C VAL A 99 -7.30 2.00 18.67
N LEU A 100 -7.57 1.87 17.36
CA LEU A 100 -8.39 0.78 16.83
C LEU A 100 -7.67 -0.56 16.95
N ALA A 101 -6.34 -0.56 16.89
CA ALA A 101 -5.55 -1.78 17.06
C ALA A 101 -5.76 -2.43 18.43
N GLY A 102 -5.86 -1.62 19.50
CA GLY A 102 -6.17 -2.11 20.84
C GLY A 102 -7.53 -2.77 20.94
N GLU A 103 -8.55 -2.20 20.28
CA GLU A 103 -9.91 -2.75 20.25
C GLU A 103 -10.01 -4.02 19.39
N ILE A 104 -9.27 -4.10 18.28
CA ILE A 104 -9.17 -5.33 17.49
C ILE A 104 -8.59 -6.46 18.37
N GLN A 105 -7.57 -6.15 19.16
CA GLN A 105 -6.88 -7.10 20.02
C GLN A 105 -7.70 -7.56 21.22
N SER A 106 -8.45 -6.65 21.85
CA SER A 106 -9.32 -7.00 22.99
C SER A 106 -10.39 -8.03 22.60
N MET A 107 -10.76 -8.07 21.32
CA MET A 107 -11.69 -9.03 20.73
C MET A 107 -11.04 -10.33 20.25
N GLY A 108 -9.75 -10.53 20.53
CA GLY A 108 -8.99 -11.73 20.16
C GLY A 108 -8.62 -11.81 18.67
N LEU A 109 -8.71 -10.70 17.93
CA LEU A 109 -8.39 -10.63 16.52
C LEU A 109 -6.95 -10.16 16.30
N GLU A 110 -6.35 -10.62 15.20
CA GLU A 110 -5.04 -10.11 14.77
C GLU A 110 -5.19 -8.70 14.16
N SER A 111 -4.31 -7.78 14.56
CA SER A 111 -4.27 -6.40 14.08
C SER A 111 -3.05 -6.23 13.18
N ILE A 112 -3.28 -5.97 11.89
CA ILE A 112 -2.21 -5.84 10.88
C ILE A 112 -2.17 -4.39 10.40
N CYS A 113 -1.01 -3.74 10.49
CA CYS A 113 -0.78 -2.40 9.96
C CYS A 113 0.12 -2.44 8.74
N PHE A 114 -0.35 -1.87 7.63
CA PHE A 114 0.47 -1.52 6.48
C PHE A 114 0.72 -0.01 6.50
N TYR A 115 1.99 0.38 6.46
CA TYR A 115 2.36 1.79 6.54
C TYR A 115 3.51 2.10 5.57
N GLN A 116 3.59 3.34 5.12
CA GLN A 116 4.75 3.84 4.38
C GLN A 116 5.78 4.36 5.38
N TYR A 117 6.99 3.79 5.40
CA TYR A 117 8.02 4.17 6.39
C TYR A 117 8.34 5.66 6.37
N SER A 118 8.50 6.25 5.19
CA SER A 118 8.77 7.69 5.01
C SER A 118 7.74 8.63 5.65
N LYS A 119 6.52 8.14 5.95
CA LYS A 119 5.41 8.92 6.52
C LYS A 119 4.96 8.41 7.89
N GLY A 120 5.65 7.40 8.45
CA GLY A 120 5.19 6.66 9.62
C GLY A 120 6.07 6.79 10.84
N ASN A 121 5.57 6.30 11.98
CA ASN A 121 6.35 6.11 13.20
C ASN A 121 6.32 4.63 13.58
N GLU A 122 7.28 3.87 13.07
CA GLU A 122 7.31 2.41 13.24
C GLU A 122 7.31 1.99 14.72
N ALA A 123 8.07 2.68 15.56
CA ALA A 123 8.17 2.36 16.99
C ALA A 123 6.80 2.45 17.70
N LEU A 124 5.98 3.43 17.34
CA LEU A 124 4.61 3.55 17.84
C LEU A 124 3.72 2.44 17.28
N LEU A 125 3.80 2.17 15.97
CA LEU A 125 2.99 1.15 15.32
C LEU A 125 3.29 -0.25 15.88
N LYS A 126 4.56 -0.60 16.10
CA LYS A 126 4.99 -1.89 16.67
C LYS A 126 4.50 -2.10 18.11
N ARG A 127 4.24 -1.02 18.84
CA ARG A 127 3.61 -1.10 20.18
C ARG A 127 2.10 -1.28 20.13
N ALA A 128 1.47 -0.82 19.05
CA ALA A 128 0.03 -0.78 18.92
C ALA A 128 -0.55 -2.01 18.19
N TYR A 129 0.15 -2.59 17.23
CA TYR A 129 -0.36 -3.67 16.36
C TYR A 129 0.37 -4.99 16.59
N HIS A 130 -0.30 -6.12 16.36
CA HIS A 130 0.33 -7.44 16.33
C HIS A 130 1.36 -7.56 15.21
N THR A 131 0.99 -7.10 14.02
CA THR A 131 1.85 -7.14 12.83
C THR A 131 1.95 -5.75 12.23
N VAL A 132 3.17 -5.31 11.95
CA VAL A 132 3.46 -4.06 11.26
C VAL A 132 4.29 -4.39 10.03
N TYR A 133 3.86 -3.92 8.86
CA TYR A 133 4.50 -4.18 7.58
C TYR A 133 4.80 -2.87 6.86
N ASN A 134 6.09 -2.63 6.62
CA ASN A 134 6.55 -1.51 5.82
C ASN A 134 6.24 -1.76 4.34
N LEU A 135 5.54 -0.82 3.72
CA LEU A 135 5.21 -0.87 2.30
C LEU A 135 6.40 -0.47 1.40
N GLU A 136 7.33 0.32 1.94
CA GLU A 136 8.53 0.72 1.22
C GLU A 136 9.57 -0.40 1.21
N PRO A 137 10.34 -0.54 0.13
CA PRO A 137 11.42 -1.52 0.09
C PRO A 137 12.38 -1.27 1.24
N ASN A 138 12.77 -2.34 1.95
CA ASN A 138 13.76 -2.27 3.01
C ASN A 138 15.06 -1.69 2.43
N ARG A 139 15.49 -0.53 2.93
CA ARG A 139 16.80 0.03 2.60
C ARG A 139 17.95 -0.66 3.34
N GLU A 140 17.65 -1.55 4.27
CA GLU A 140 18.65 -2.20 5.13
C GLU A 140 18.40 -3.71 5.19
N GLU A 141 18.84 -4.41 4.13
CA GLU A 141 19.42 -5.76 4.21
C GLU A 141 20.19 -6.15 2.92
N ASP A 142 20.72 -5.19 2.16
CA ASP A 142 21.75 -5.45 1.14
C ASP A 142 23.07 -4.79 1.60
N GLY A 143 23.82 -5.53 2.41
CA GLY A 143 25.27 -5.34 2.43
C GLY A 143 25.81 -5.85 1.09
N GLU A 144 26.51 -4.98 0.37
CA GLU A 144 27.13 -5.20 -0.96
C GLU A 144 26.15 -5.51 -2.11
N LEU A 145 25.79 -4.44 -2.84
CA LEU A 145 26.00 -4.30 -4.29
C LEU A 145 25.68 -2.85 -4.66
N VAL A 146 26.68 -1.98 -4.51
CA VAL A 146 26.72 -0.74 -5.28
C VAL A 146 27.13 -1.16 -6.69
N GLU A 147 26.16 -1.48 -7.55
CA GLU A 147 26.42 -1.24 -8.98
C GLU A 147 26.40 0.28 -9.13
N ASP A 148 27.60 0.82 -9.34
CA ASP A 148 27.85 2.25 -9.38
C ASP A 148 26.88 2.88 -10.38
N PHE A 149 26.05 3.82 -9.92
CA PHE A 149 25.06 4.47 -10.77
C PHE A 149 25.75 5.17 -11.96
N ASP A 150 27.03 5.50 -11.77
CA ASP A 150 27.95 6.04 -12.77
C ASP A 150 28.31 5.01 -13.86
N ASP A 151 28.44 3.71 -13.54
CA ASP A 151 28.69 2.66 -14.53
C ASP A 151 27.47 2.41 -15.42
N VAL A 152 26.26 2.47 -14.84
CA VAL A 152 25.00 2.36 -15.60
C VAL A 152 24.79 3.59 -16.48
N LEU A 153 25.12 4.80 -15.99
CA LEU A 153 25.07 6.01 -16.78
C LEU A 153 26.08 5.98 -17.93
N ALA A 154 27.32 5.56 -17.67
CA ALA A 154 28.37 5.45 -18.68
C ALA A 154 28.01 4.42 -19.76
N ALA A 155 27.40 3.29 -19.38
CA ALA A 155 26.90 2.30 -20.33
C ALA A 155 25.75 2.85 -21.19
N LEU A 156 24.87 3.67 -20.61
CA LEU A 156 23.78 4.32 -21.34
C LEU A 156 24.30 5.40 -22.30
N GLU A 157 25.25 6.22 -21.87
CA GLU A 157 25.90 7.24 -22.70
C GLU A 157 26.65 6.59 -23.87
N SER A 158 27.40 5.53 -23.61
CA SER A 158 28.09 4.74 -24.65
C SER A 158 27.11 4.12 -25.66
N ALA A 159 25.95 3.62 -25.20
CA ALA A 159 24.91 3.09 -26.08
C ALA A 159 24.23 4.18 -26.93
N ILE A 160 24.10 5.40 -26.41
CA ILE A 160 23.57 6.56 -27.14
C ILE A 160 24.59 7.08 -28.15
N GLU A 161 25.89 7.10 -27.82
CA GLU A 161 26.95 7.50 -28.75
C GLU A 161 27.17 6.46 -29.86
N GLY A 162 26.92 5.17 -29.58
CA GLY A 162 26.94 4.10 -30.57
C GLY A 162 25.74 4.05 -31.51
N LEU A 163 24.67 4.82 -31.23
CA LEU A 163 23.55 5.02 -32.14
C LEU A 163 23.96 6.00 -33.24
N ASP A 164 24.61 5.43 -34.26
CA ASP A 164 25.04 6.14 -35.45
C ASP A 164 23.87 6.92 -36.08
N SER A 165 24.01 8.25 -36.09
CA SER A 165 23.08 9.22 -36.70
C SER A 165 22.74 8.92 -38.18
N SER A 166 23.50 8.02 -38.82
CA SER A 166 23.23 7.48 -40.15
C SER A 166 21.97 6.61 -40.25
N VAL A 167 21.48 6.02 -39.14
CA VAL A 167 20.26 5.18 -39.14
C VAL A 167 18.98 6.00 -38.93
N LEU A 168 19.04 7.11 -38.18
CA LEU A 168 17.89 7.98 -37.94
C LEU A 168 17.55 8.89 -39.15
N GLY A 169 18.54 9.21 -39.99
CA GLY A 169 18.31 9.99 -41.21
C GLY A 169 17.59 9.23 -42.34
N LYS A 170 17.64 7.89 -42.36
CA LYS A 170 17.04 7.07 -43.43
C LYS A 170 15.56 6.72 -43.24
N ARG A 171 14.97 6.97 -42.07
CA ARG A 171 13.54 6.70 -41.82
C ARG A 171 12.63 7.93 -41.93
N LEU A 172 13.19 9.12 -42.16
CA LEU A 172 12.45 10.36 -42.35
C LEU A 172 12.35 10.82 -43.82
N SER A 173 13.01 10.12 -44.76
CA SER A 173 12.96 10.42 -46.19
C SER A 173 12.06 9.50 -47.03
N ASP A 174 11.46 8.48 -46.42
CA ASP A 174 10.56 7.52 -47.11
C ASP A 174 9.08 7.72 -46.71
N SER A 175 8.65 8.97 -46.53
CA SER A 175 7.23 9.36 -46.43
C SER A 175 6.88 10.37 -47.51
#